data_AF-A0A0D6L861-F1
#
_entry.id   AF-A0A0D6L861-F1
#
_cell.length_a   1.000
_cell.length_b   1.000
_cell.length_c   1.000
_cell.angle_alpha   90.00
_cell.angle_beta   90.00
_cell.angle_gamma   90.00
#
_symmetry.space_group_name_H-M   'P 1'
#
loop_
_entity.id
_entity.type
_entity.pdbx_description
1 polymer ?
#
loop_
_entity_poly.entity_id
_entity_poly.type
_entity_poly.pdbx_seq_one_letter_code
_entity_poly.pdbx_strand_id
1 'polypeptide(L)'
;MKHPSRILWFVRHGERVDNLNKAWKLTAERWDDPPLSPRGHQQAREVGVALAAEPIDYAICSPFTRCIETVTEIFSVRKVSPPIWIEPGLGESLNVCMTPPGRPTMEQIKKINPNVDDSYEPVYSVLPPEFGGDAGCIPRVIKTLKTILTKYPTGKVITDANAMKCEYFGDKRHLSDQTNLHEVQSKTRACTQQQIDEIMKQIKEL
;
A
#
# COMPACT_ATOMS: atom_id res chain seq x y z
N MET A 1 22.08 7.24 22.08
CA MET A 1 22.48 7.01 20.66
C MET A 1 21.51 7.79 19.79
N LYS A 2 21.97 8.58 18.82
CA LYS A 2 21.05 9.21 17.85
C LYS A 2 20.48 8.09 17.00
N HIS A 3 19.16 7.87 17.06
CA HIS A 3 18.50 6.99 16.10
C HIS A 3 18.81 7.52 14.69
N PRO A 4 19.14 6.65 13.71
CA PRO A 4 19.28 7.09 12.34
C PRO A 4 17.98 7.78 11.90
N SER A 5 18.10 8.94 11.25
CA SER A 5 16.93 9.65 10.73
C SER A 5 16.27 8.82 9.64
N ARG A 6 15.01 8.43 9.86
CA ARG A 6 14.18 7.68 8.91
C ARG A 6 12.89 8.46 8.66
N ILE A 7 12.42 8.48 7.41
CA ILE A 7 11.10 9.01 7.07
C ILE A 7 10.28 7.87 6.47
N LEU A 8 9.09 7.63 7.03
CA LEU A 8 8.13 6.67 6.51
C LEU A 8 6.98 7.44 5.87
N TRP A 9 6.85 7.27 4.57
CA TRP A 9 5.68 7.66 3.81
C TRP A 9 4.78 6.46 3.71
N PHE A 10 3.53 6.63 4.10
CA PHE A 10 2.50 5.66 3.80
C PHE A 10 1.62 6.28 2.70
N VAL A 11 1.25 5.49 1.70
CA VAL A 11 0.41 5.95 0.59
C VAL A 11 -0.59 4.87 0.28
N ARG A 12 -1.88 5.17 0.39
CA ARG A 12 -2.94 4.27 -0.07
C ARG A 12 -3.02 4.31 -1.59
N HIS A 13 -3.32 3.18 -2.20
CA HIS A 13 -3.68 3.11 -3.63
C HIS A 13 -4.72 4.15 -4.06
N GLY A 14 -4.68 4.55 -5.34
CA GLY A 14 -5.65 5.47 -5.94
C GLY A 14 -7.07 4.89 -6.09
N GLU A 15 -8.00 5.68 -6.63
CA GLU A 15 -9.36 5.26 -6.95
C GLU A 15 -9.36 4.02 -7.86
N ARG A 16 -10.23 3.05 -7.55
CA ARG A 16 -10.31 1.77 -8.25
C ARG A 16 -11.48 1.73 -9.23
N VAL A 17 -11.39 0.91 -10.26
CA VAL A 17 -12.50 0.72 -11.22
C VAL A 17 -13.80 0.23 -10.56
N ASP A 18 -13.71 -0.58 -9.49
CA ASP A 18 -14.86 -1.11 -8.78
C ASP A 18 -15.55 -0.08 -7.86
N ASN A 19 -14.91 1.07 -7.61
CA ASN A 19 -15.55 2.21 -6.95
C ASN A 19 -16.54 2.91 -7.89
N LEU A 20 -16.24 2.92 -9.19
CA LEU A 20 -17.07 3.53 -10.24
C LEU A 20 -18.13 2.55 -10.75
N ASN A 21 -17.75 1.29 -10.96
CA ASN A 21 -18.62 0.25 -11.47
C ASN A 21 -18.81 -0.87 -10.44
N LYS A 22 -19.92 -0.81 -9.69
CA LYS A 22 -20.27 -1.86 -8.71
C LYS A 22 -20.48 -3.24 -9.34
N ALA A 23 -20.80 -3.30 -10.64
CA ALA A 23 -20.96 -4.55 -11.38
C ALA A 23 -19.61 -5.17 -11.81
N TRP A 24 -18.48 -4.47 -11.63
CA TRP A 24 -17.14 -4.99 -11.96
C TRP A 24 -16.92 -6.39 -11.38
N LYS A 25 -17.25 -6.56 -10.10
CA LYS A 25 -17.10 -7.81 -9.36
C LYS A 25 -17.86 -8.99 -9.95
N LEU A 26 -18.89 -8.75 -10.77
CA LEU A 26 -19.70 -9.80 -11.39
C LEU A 26 -19.00 -10.43 -12.60
N THR A 27 -18.04 -9.73 -13.19
CA THR A 27 -17.38 -10.14 -14.45
C THR A 27 -15.87 -10.32 -14.32
N ALA A 28 -15.27 -9.81 -13.25
CA ALA A 28 -13.83 -9.92 -13.01
C ALA A 28 -13.44 -11.36 -12.65
N GLU A 29 -12.35 -11.85 -13.23
CA GLU A 29 -11.72 -13.12 -12.83
C GLU A 29 -11.30 -13.09 -11.35
N ARG A 30 -10.82 -11.93 -10.89
CA ARG A 30 -10.31 -11.68 -9.54
C ARG A 30 -11.01 -10.45 -8.96
N TRP A 31 -12.16 -10.65 -8.32
CA TRP A 31 -13.03 -9.54 -7.90
C TRP A 31 -12.43 -8.68 -6.78
N ASP A 32 -11.49 -9.22 -6.01
CA ASP A 32 -10.77 -8.55 -4.92
C ASP A 32 -9.50 -7.80 -5.38
N ASP A 33 -9.14 -7.92 -6.66
CA ASP A 33 -8.00 -7.23 -7.27
C ASP A 33 -8.39 -6.30 -8.45
N PRO A 34 -9.26 -5.32 -8.24
CA PRO A 34 -9.57 -4.32 -9.25
C PRO A 34 -8.34 -3.42 -9.53
N PRO A 35 -8.08 -3.04 -10.79
CA PRO A 35 -7.10 -2.02 -11.14
C PRO A 35 -7.58 -0.61 -10.77
N LEU A 36 -6.69 0.37 -10.91
CA LEU A 36 -6.99 1.79 -10.81
C LEU A 36 -7.93 2.25 -11.92
N SER A 37 -8.79 3.23 -11.60
CA SER A 37 -9.49 4.00 -12.62
C SER A 37 -8.53 4.99 -13.30
N PRO A 38 -8.88 5.58 -14.46
CA PRO A 38 -8.07 6.65 -15.06
C PRO A 38 -7.79 7.80 -14.08
N ARG A 39 -8.75 8.07 -13.18
CA ARG A 39 -8.60 9.03 -12.09
C ARG A 39 -7.64 8.55 -11.00
N GLY A 40 -7.68 7.27 -10.63
CA GLY A 40 -6.71 6.67 -9.71
C GLY A 40 -5.26 6.81 -10.20
N HIS A 41 -5.02 6.62 -11.50
CA HIS A 41 -3.70 6.86 -12.09
C HIS A 41 -3.28 8.33 -11.96
N GLN A 42 -4.18 9.27 -12.26
CA GLN A 42 -3.90 10.70 -12.11
C GLN A 42 -3.60 11.09 -10.64
N GLN A 43 -4.37 10.56 -9.69
CA GLN A 43 -4.13 10.77 -8.25
C GLN A 43 -2.73 10.29 -7.83
N ALA A 44 -2.35 9.08 -8.27
CA ALA A 44 -1.03 8.53 -7.96
C ALA A 44 0.11 9.35 -8.58
N ARG A 45 -0.08 9.86 -9.80
CA ARG A 45 0.87 10.77 -10.45
C ARG A 45 1.04 12.08 -9.70
N GLU A 46 -0.04 12.64 -9.15
CA GLU A 46 -0.01 13.85 -8.32
C GLU A 46 0.77 13.66 -7.02
N VAL A 47 0.65 12.48 -6.38
CA VAL A 47 1.52 12.09 -5.26
C VAL A 47 2.98 12.05 -5.70
N GLY A 48 3.26 11.49 -6.88
CA GLY A 48 4.60 11.51 -7.49
C GLY A 48 5.17 12.92 -7.61
N VAL A 49 4.38 13.87 -8.13
CA VAL A 49 4.77 15.29 -8.27
C VAL A 49 5.04 15.92 -6.91
N ALA A 50 4.17 15.71 -5.93
CA ALA A 50 4.33 16.25 -4.58
C ALA A 50 5.59 15.72 -3.88
N LEU A 51 5.95 14.46 -4.13
CA LEU A 51 7.12 13.82 -3.57
C LEU A 51 8.37 13.98 -4.45
N ALA A 52 8.35 14.70 -5.57
CA ALA A 52 9.42 14.68 -6.56
C ALA A 52 10.80 15.09 -6.00
N ALA A 53 10.83 16.01 -5.02
CA ALA A 53 12.05 16.48 -4.37
C ALA A 53 12.52 15.60 -3.21
N GLU A 54 11.70 14.64 -2.75
CA GLU A 54 12.06 13.78 -1.63
C GLU A 54 13.02 12.66 -2.09
N PRO A 55 14.21 12.51 -1.48
CA PRO A 55 15.07 11.35 -1.72
C PRO A 55 14.40 10.10 -1.18
N ILE A 56 14.00 9.16 -2.03
CA ILE A 56 13.38 7.90 -1.63
C ILE A 56 14.37 6.80 -1.94
N ASP A 57 14.73 6.01 -0.93
CA ASP A 57 15.76 4.98 -1.06
C ASP A 57 15.17 3.65 -1.57
N TYR A 58 13.96 3.32 -1.13
CA TYR A 58 13.25 2.11 -1.54
C TYR A 58 11.73 2.27 -1.35
N ALA A 59 10.95 1.54 -2.14
CA ALA A 59 9.51 1.47 -2.04
C ALA A 59 9.06 0.05 -1.79
N ILE A 60 8.11 -0.12 -0.87
CA ILE A 60 7.59 -1.44 -0.47
C ILE A 60 6.10 -1.45 -0.76
N CYS A 61 5.69 -2.34 -1.64
CA CYS A 61 4.37 -2.32 -2.25
C CYS A 61 3.60 -3.60 -1.93
N SER A 62 2.32 -3.43 -1.58
CA SER A 62 1.35 -4.52 -1.57
C SER A 62 1.26 -5.19 -2.97
N PRO A 63 1.04 -6.51 -3.05
CA PRO A 63 1.05 -7.22 -4.33
C PRO A 63 -0.21 -7.00 -5.20
N PHE A 64 -1.23 -6.29 -4.71
CA PHE A 64 -2.46 -6.05 -5.46
C PHE A 64 -2.24 -5.09 -6.64
N THR A 65 -2.88 -5.34 -7.77
CA THR A 65 -2.72 -4.59 -9.05
C THR A 65 -2.82 -3.09 -8.84
N ARG A 66 -3.85 -2.62 -8.13
CA ARG A 66 -4.04 -1.20 -7.76
C ARG A 66 -2.84 -0.56 -7.05
N CYS A 67 -2.13 -1.32 -6.22
CA CYS A 67 -0.96 -0.84 -5.46
C CYS A 67 0.24 -0.75 -6.40
N ILE A 68 0.43 -1.76 -7.27
CA ILE A 68 1.48 -1.78 -8.29
C ILE A 68 1.30 -0.61 -9.27
N GLU A 69 0.09 -0.38 -9.77
CA GLU A 69 -0.22 0.75 -10.66
C GLU A 69 0.03 2.08 -9.95
N THR A 70 -0.36 2.21 -8.68
CA THR A 70 -0.13 3.43 -7.89
C THR A 70 1.36 3.74 -7.76
N VAL A 71 2.18 2.78 -7.33
CA VAL A 71 3.62 3.02 -7.16
C VAL A 71 4.32 3.28 -8.51
N THR A 72 3.80 2.68 -9.59
CA THR A 72 4.27 2.93 -10.96
C THR A 72 4.05 4.39 -11.36
N GLU A 73 2.84 4.92 -11.15
CA GLU A 73 2.53 6.32 -11.46
C GLU A 73 3.30 7.31 -10.57
N ILE A 74 3.45 7.00 -9.28
CA ILE A 74 4.25 7.81 -8.33
C ILE A 74 5.68 7.99 -8.83
N PHE A 75 6.30 6.91 -9.34
CA PHE A 75 7.68 6.98 -9.81
C PHE A 75 7.83 7.30 -11.31
N SER A 76 6.75 7.35 -12.07
CA SER A 76 6.76 7.76 -13.49
C SER A 76 7.29 9.17 -13.70
N VAL A 77 7.17 10.04 -12.69
CA VAL A 77 7.64 11.44 -12.75
C VAL A 77 9.13 11.59 -12.41
N ARG A 78 9.79 10.51 -11.99
CA ARG A 78 11.21 10.50 -11.62
C ARG A 78 12.07 10.00 -12.78
N LYS A 79 13.26 10.58 -12.93
CA LYS A 79 14.27 10.07 -13.88
C LYS A 79 14.86 8.74 -13.44
N VAL A 80 15.01 8.55 -12.12
CA VAL A 80 15.53 7.33 -11.50
C VAL A 80 14.49 6.89 -10.47
N SER A 81 13.97 5.68 -10.66
CA SER A 81 13.06 5.05 -9.72
C SER A 81 13.88 4.32 -8.65
N PRO A 82 13.50 4.40 -7.36
CA PRO A 82 14.08 3.52 -6.35
C PRO A 82 13.64 2.07 -6.62
N PRO A 83 14.33 1.06 -6.05
CA PRO A 83 13.86 -0.31 -6.10
C PRO A 83 12.45 -0.42 -5.51
N ILE A 84 11.57 -1.14 -6.22
CA ILE A 84 10.20 -1.44 -5.81
C ILE A 84 10.16 -2.90 -5.38
N TRP A 85 9.92 -3.12 -4.09
CA TRP A 85 9.86 -4.43 -3.47
C TRP A 85 8.42 -4.83 -3.18
N ILE A 86 8.07 -6.07 -3.51
CA ILE A 86 6.71 -6.59 -3.28
C ILE A 86 6.65 -7.30 -1.95
N GLU A 87 5.80 -6.82 -1.05
CA GLU A 87 5.60 -7.40 0.27
C GLU A 87 4.13 -7.87 0.45
N PRO A 88 3.86 -9.18 0.32
CA PRO A 88 2.54 -9.75 0.59
C PRO A 88 2.00 -9.43 1.99
N GLY A 89 2.88 -9.27 2.98
CA GLY A 89 2.54 -8.87 4.34
C GLY A 89 1.89 -7.50 4.48
N LEU A 90 1.94 -6.64 3.45
CA LEU A 90 1.21 -5.36 3.37
C LEU A 90 -0.12 -5.47 2.61
N GLY A 91 -0.46 -6.65 2.10
CA GLY A 91 -1.72 -6.90 1.39
C GLY A 91 -2.95 -6.69 2.27
N GLU A 92 -4.09 -6.51 1.59
CA GLU A 92 -5.43 -6.36 2.18
C GLU A 92 -5.76 -7.44 3.22
N SER A 93 -6.72 -7.17 4.11
CA SER A 93 -7.21 -8.23 5.02
C SER A 93 -7.77 -9.41 4.22
N LEU A 94 -7.35 -10.62 4.59
CA LEU A 94 -7.80 -11.85 3.95
C LEU A 94 -9.29 -12.10 4.18
N ASN A 95 -9.88 -11.53 5.23
CA ASN A 95 -11.32 -11.63 5.51
C ASN A 95 -12.20 -10.89 4.49
N VAL A 96 -11.61 -10.03 3.65
CA VAL A 96 -12.31 -9.31 2.58
C VAL A 96 -11.79 -9.66 1.17
N CYS A 97 -10.98 -10.71 1.07
CA CYS A 97 -10.40 -11.19 -0.18
C CYS A 97 -11.07 -12.49 -0.65
N MET A 98 -10.76 -12.87 -1.87
CA MET A 98 -10.94 -14.25 -2.34
C MET A 98 -10.05 -15.21 -1.55
N THR A 99 -10.34 -16.51 -1.64
CA THR A 99 -9.50 -17.57 -1.07
C THR A 99 -9.06 -18.51 -2.21
N PRO A 100 -7.78 -18.48 -2.62
CA PRO A 100 -6.72 -17.54 -2.21
C PRO A 100 -6.98 -16.10 -2.71
N PRO A 101 -6.33 -15.07 -2.13
CA PRO A 101 -6.46 -13.69 -2.60
C PRO A 101 -6.06 -13.55 -4.06
N GLY A 102 -6.83 -12.76 -4.82
CA GLY A 102 -6.69 -12.61 -6.27
C GLY A 102 -5.47 -11.81 -6.74
N ARG A 103 -4.41 -11.70 -5.95
CA ARG A 103 -3.21 -10.94 -6.30
C ARG A 103 -2.46 -11.55 -7.52
N PRO A 104 -1.84 -10.73 -8.37
CA PRO A 104 -1.04 -11.19 -9.50
C PRO A 104 0.19 -12.00 -9.09
N THR A 105 0.66 -12.84 -10.02
CA THR A 105 1.98 -13.48 -9.92
C THR A 105 3.08 -12.44 -10.16
N MET A 106 4.32 -12.74 -9.77
CA MET A 106 5.46 -11.83 -10.04
C MET A 106 5.64 -11.55 -11.53
N GLU A 107 5.39 -12.53 -12.40
CA GLU A 107 5.41 -12.34 -13.86
C GLU A 107 4.36 -11.31 -14.32
N GLN A 108 3.13 -11.40 -13.79
CA GLN A 108 2.06 -10.45 -14.08
C GLN A 108 2.41 -9.06 -13.52
N ILE A 109 2.98 -8.97 -12.31
CA ILE A 109 3.46 -7.72 -11.71
C ILE A 109 4.51 -7.06 -12.61
N LYS A 110 5.50 -7.82 -13.10
CA LYS A 110 6.55 -7.29 -13.99
C LYS A 110 6.03 -6.84 -15.36
N LYS A 111 4.87 -7.34 -15.81
CA LYS A 111 4.18 -6.80 -17.00
C LYS A 111 3.57 -5.43 -16.74
N ILE A 112 3.11 -5.17 -15.51
CA ILE A 112 2.59 -3.85 -15.10
C ILE A 112 3.75 -2.88 -14.87
N ASN A 113 4.77 -3.32 -14.13
CA ASN A 113 5.96 -2.51 -13.84
C ASN A 113 7.25 -3.35 -13.97
N PRO A 114 7.98 -3.21 -15.10
CA PRO A 114 9.22 -3.95 -15.34
C PRO A 114 10.35 -3.61 -14.36
N ASN A 115 10.26 -2.51 -13.62
CA ASN A 115 11.29 -2.06 -12.67
C ASN A 115 11.15 -2.67 -11.27
N VAL A 116 10.17 -3.55 -11.06
CA VAL A 116 10.02 -4.29 -9.80
C VAL A 116 11.22 -5.20 -9.59
N ASP A 117 11.84 -5.08 -8.42
CA ASP A 117 13.00 -5.83 -7.99
C ASP A 117 12.55 -7.12 -7.29
N ASP A 118 12.76 -8.26 -7.96
CA ASP A 118 12.42 -9.59 -7.47
C ASP A 118 13.56 -10.27 -6.70
N SER A 119 14.66 -9.57 -6.44
CA SER A 119 15.69 -10.04 -5.51
C SER A 119 15.29 -9.86 -4.04
N TYR A 120 14.22 -9.09 -3.79
CA TYR A 120 13.66 -8.90 -2.46
C TYR A 120 13.05 -10.18 -1.89
N GLU A 121 13.51 -10.56 -0.70
CA GLU A 121 12.90 -11.63 0.10
C GLU A 121 11.78 -11.06 0.99
N PRO A 122 10.50 -11.40 0.72
CA PRO A 122 9.38 -10.92 1.52
C PRO A 122 9.34 -11.56 2.91
N VAL A 123 8.81 -10.81 3.88
CA VAL A 123 8.55 -11.31 5.24
C VAL A 123 7.58 -12.50 5.20
N TYR A 124 6.61 -12.45 4.30
CA TYR A 124 5.65 -13.52 4.09
C TYR A 124 5.65 -14.01 2.63
N SER A 125 6.17 -15.21 2.40
CA SER A 125 5.95 -15.95 1.15
C SER A 125 4.55 -16.58 1.12
N VAL A 126 4.05 -17.03 2.28
CA VAL A 126 2.70 -17.53 2.50
C VAL A 126 2.07 -16.73 3.63
N LEU A 127 0.85 -16.21 3.40
CA LEU A 127 0.16 -15.40 4.40
C LEU A 127 -0.45 -16.30 5.49
N PRO A 128 -0.35 -15.91 6.77
CA PRO A 128 -1.02 -16.63 7.86
C PRO A 128 -2.54 -16.46 7.74
N PRO A 129 -3.34 -17.40 8.27
CA PRO A 129 -4.77 -17.20 8.39
C PRO A 129 -5.07 -15.98 9.28
N GLU A 130 -6.17 -15.29 8.98
CA GLU A 130 -6.62 -14.14 9.75
C GLU A 130 -7.93 -14.46 10.46
N PHE A 131 -8.06 -13.96 11.69
CA PHE A 131 -9.25 -14.14 12.52
C PHE A 131 -9.69 -12.78 13.05
N GLY A 132 -11.00 -12.58 13.24
CA GLY A 132 -11.53 -11.33 13.80
C GLY A 132 -11.88 -10.25 12.75
N GLY A 133 -12.24 -10.66 11.53
CA GLY A 133 -12.70 -9.74 10.48
C GLY A 133 -11.59 -8.84 9.94
N ASP A 134 -11.92 -7.63 9.51
CA ASP A 134 -10.99 -6.68 8.87
C ASP A 134 -9.76 -6.38 9.75
N ALA A 135 -9.92 -6.39 11.08
CA ALA A 135 -8.84 -6.19 12.04
C ALA A 135 -7.89 -7.40 12.20
N GLY A 136 -8.26 -8.56 11.65
CA GLY A 136 -7.47 -9.79 11.72
C GLY A 136 -6.11 -9.69 11.02
N CYS A 137 -5.93 -8.74 10.11
CA CYS A 137 -4.66 -8.47 9.44
C CYS A 137 -3.63 -7.74 10.32
N ILE A 138 -4.07 -7.09 11.40
CA ILE A 138 -3.21 -6.21 12.22
C ILE A 138 -1.93 -6.93 12.70
N PRO A 139 -1.98 -8.14 13.30
CA PRO A 139 -0.77 -8.82 13.75
C PRO A 139 0.23 -9.09 12.62
N ARG A 140 -0.28 -9.45 11.42
CA ARG A 140 0.53 -9.67 10.23
C ARG A 140 1.20 -8.38 9.77
N VAL A 141 0.46 -7.28 9.69
CA VAL A 141 0.99 -5.98 9.25
C VAL A 141 2.03 -5.48 10.25
N ILE A 142 1.78 -5.59 11.57
CA ILE A 142 2.76 -5.23 12.61
C ILE A 142 4.06 -6.01 12.44
N LYS A 143 3.98 -7.34 12.30
CA LYS A 143 5.16 -8.18 12.13
C LYS A 143 5.93 -7.80 10.86
N THR A 144 5.21 -7.59 9.76
CA THR A 144 5.78 -7.17 8.47
C THR A 144 6.57 -5.87 8.61
N LEU A 145 5.93 -4.82 9.16
CA LEU A 145 6.57 -3.52 9.37
C LEU A 145 7.78 -3.65 10.32
N LYS A 146 7.63 -4.34 11.47
CA LYS A 146 8.75 -4.56 12.41
C LYS A 146 9.96 -5.21 11.74
N THR A 147 9.73 -6.28 10.98
CA THR A 147 10.81 -6.99 10.27
C THR A 147 11.47 -6.11 9.22
N ILE A 148 10.70 -5.38 8.40
CA ILE A 148 11.24 -4.45 7.40
C ILE A 148 12.08 -3.36 8.07
N LEU A 149 11.53 -2.71 9.10
CA LEU A 149 12.18 -1.60 9.80
C LEU A 149 13.43 -2.03 10.57
N THR A 150 13.53 -3.31 10.91
CA THR A 150 14.73 -3.92 11.51
C THR A 150 15.78 -4.24 10.43
N LYS A 151 15.36 -4.83 9.30
CA LYS A 151 16.24 -5.21 8.18
C LYS A 151 16.82 -3.99 7.46
N TYR A 152 16.06 -2.91 7.38
CA TYR A 152 16.44 -1.66 6.74
C TYR A 152 16.41 -0.50 7.74
N PRO A 153 17.46 -0.39 8.59
CA PRO A 153 17.48 0.55 9.70
C PRO A 153 17.50 2.03 9.27
N THR A 154 17.90 2.32 8.03
CA THR A 154 18.09 3.68 7.51
C THR A 154 17.40 3.85 6.15
N GLY A 155 16.84 5.04 5.88
CA GLY A 155 16.30 5.40 4.56
C GLY A 155 14.96 6.14 4.62
N LYS A 156 14.49 6.67 3.48
CA LYS A 156 13.13 7.16 3.30
C LYS A 156 12.31 6.13 2.51
N VAL A 157 11.22 5.65 3.09
CA VAL A 157 10.42 4.51 2.57
C VAL A 157 9.04 4.98 2.17
N ILE A 158 8.56 4.60 0.97
CA ILE A 158 7.12 4.62 0.66
C ILE A 158 6.57 3.22 0.91
N THR A 159 5.50 3.10 1.70
CA THR A 159 4.77 1.86 1.92
C THR A 159 3.31 2.02 1.51
N ASP A 160 2.77 1.08 0.73
CA ASP A 160 1.32 1.00 0.46
C ASP A 160 0.71 -0.11 1.33
N ALA A 161 0.12 0.30 2.46
CA ALA A 161 -0.56 -0.58 3.40
C ALA A 161 -2.02 -0.14 3.54
N ASN A 162 -2.96 -1.04 3.25
CA ASN A 162 -4.39 -0.69 3.23
C ASN A 162 -5.06 -0.66 4.63
N ALA A 163 -4.34 -0.99 5.71
CA ALA A 163 -4.96 -1.22 7.02
C ALA A 163 -4.19 -0.70 8.25
N MET A 164 -3.30 0.27 8.07
CA MET A 164 -2.82 1.09 9.19
C MET A 164 -3.02 2.54 8.81
N LYS A 165 -3.73 3.30 9.65
CA LYS A 165 -4.13 4.69 9.40
C LYS A 165 -2.92 5.49 8.94
N CYS A 166 -2.85 5.57 7.63
CA CYS A 166 -2.00 6.43 6.88
C CYS A 166 -2.94 7.57 6.52
N GLU A 167 -2.70 8.73 7.11
CA GLU A 167 -3.10 9.97 6.48
C GLU A 167 -2.58 9.87 5.06
N TYR A 168 -3.50 9.72 4.12
CA TYR A 168 -3.21 9.67 2.70
C TYR A 168 -2.22 10.81 2.41
N PHE A 169 -0.94 10.50 2.19
CA PHE A 169 0.03 11.52 1.79
C PHE A 169 -0.07 11.74 0.29
N GLY A 170 -1.27 12.08 -0.13
CA GLY A 170 -1.53 13.12 -1.10
C GLY A 170 -2.56 13.99 -0.42
N ASP A 171 -2.13 14.80 0.57
CA ASP A 171 -2.98 15.81 1.21
C ASP A 171 -4.00 16.31 0.18
N LYS A 172 -5.29 16.30 0.49
CA LYS A 172 -6.33 16.64 -0.51
C LYS A 172 -5.98 17.93 -1.26
N ARG A 173 -5.27 18.86 -0.61
CA ARG A 173 -4.72 20.10 -1.18
C ARG A 173 -3.81 19.90 -2.40
N HIS A 174 -3.11 18.77 -2.51
CA HIS A 174 -2.24 18.40 -3.63
C HIS A 174 -2.97 17.66 -4.74
N LEU A 175 -4.18 17.15 -4.49
CA LEU A 175 -4.98 16.51 -5.52
C LEU A 175 -5.75 17.56 -6.33
N SER A 176 -5.67 17.47 -7.64
CA SER A 176 -6.42 18.36 -8.54
C SER A 176 -7.93 18.12 -8.45
N ASP A 177 -8.32 16.88 -8.18
CA ASP A 177 -9.71 16.46 -8.00
C ASP A 177 -9.92 15.80 -6.63
N GLN A 178 -10.66 16.49 -5.76
CA GLN A 178 -10.96 16.07 -4.39
C GLN A 178 -12.30 15.34 -4.23
N THR A 179 -13.02 15.05 -5.32
CA THR A 179 -14.30 14.35 -5.28
C THR A 179 -14.14 12.89 -4.84
N ASN A 180 -15.16 12.23 -4.29
CA ASN A 180 -15.11 10.82 -3.85
C ASN A 180 -13.89 10.44 -2.97
N LEU A 181 -13.24 11.41 -2.33
CA LEU A 181 -12.24 11.15 -1.31
C LEU A 181 -12.97 10.64 -0.10
N HIS A 182 -13.10 9.32 -0.05
CA HIS A 182 -13.63 8.63 1.09
C HIS A 182 -12.67 8.79 2.27
N GLU A 183 -12.83 9.85 3.07
CA GLU A 183 -12.53 9.84 4.51
C GLU A 183 -13.57 8.95 5.21
N VAL A 184 -13.76 7.73 4.71
CA VAL A 184 -14.70 6.80 5.29
C VAL A 184 -13.95 6.09 6.41
N GLN A 185 -13.91 6.73 7.58
CA GLN A 185 -14.02 5.95 8.82
C GLN A 185 -15.40 5.29 8.78
N SER A 186 -15.46 4.08 8.21
CA SER A 186 -16.58 3.19 8.45
C SER A 186 -16.64 2.97 9.96
N LYS A 187 -17.57 3.63 10.66
CA LYS A 187 -17.77 3.51 12.11
C LYS A 187 -18.04 2.06 12.54
N THR A 188 -18.39 1.19 11.60
CA THR A 188 -18.75 -0.22 11.82
C THR A 188 -17.66 -1.22 11.42
N ARG A 189 -16.55 -0.79 10.78
CA ARG A 189 -15.49 -1.70 10.27
C ARG A 189 -14.05 -1.23 10.48
N ALA A 190 -13.84 -0.10 11.16
CA ALA A 190 -12.50 0.45 11.37
C ALA A 190 -11.82 -0.14 12.62
N CYS A 191 -10.53 -0.43 12.49
CA CYS A 191 -9.60 -0.46 13.62
C CYS A 191 -9.80 0.81 14.47
N THR A 192 -9.93 0.69 15.78
CA THR A 192 -10.21 1.84 16.65
C THR A 192 -9.02 2.81 16.60
N GLN A 193 -9.25 4.11 16.83
CA GLN A 193 -8.16 5.09 16.92
C GLN A 193 -7.11 4.64 17.96
N GLN A 194 -7.56 4.05 19.07
CA GLN A 194 -6.70 3.50 20.10
C GLN A 194 -5.81 2.36 19.59
N GLN A 195 -6.35 1.42 18.81
CA GLN A 195 -5.56 0.35 18.20
C GLN A 195 -4.53 0.92 17.22
N ILE A 196 -4.88 1.94 16.44
CA ILE A 196 -3.96 2.62 15.53
C ILE A 196 -2.84 3.31 16.30
N ASP A 197 -3.17 4.06 17.35
CA ASP A 197 -2.21 4.77 18.18
C ASP A 197 -1.25 3.81 18.87
N GLU A 198 -1.75 2.66 19.36
CA GLU A 198 -0.95 1.60 19.96
C GLU A 198 0.04 1.01 18.96
N ILE A 199 -0.38 0.77 17.72
CA ILE A 199 0.53 0.27 16.69
C ILE A 199 1.53 1.33 16.28
N MET A 200 1.10 2.58 16.11
CA MET A 200 1.99 3.70 15.79
C MET A 200 3.00 3.95 16.90
N LYS A 201 2.62 3.74 18.17
CA LYS A 201 3.54 3.75 19.31
C LYS A 201 4.58 2.64 19.17
N GLN A 202 4.15 1.41 18.89
CA GLN A 202 5.06 0.29 18.66
C GLN A 202 5.99 0.51 17.46
N ILE A 203 5.57 1.26 16.43
CA ILE A 203 6.42 1.61 15.28
C ILE A 203 7.42 2.72 15.64
N LYS A 204 7.00 3.73 16.43
CA LYS A 204 7.86 4.84 16.87
C LYS A 204 8.98 4.40 17.83
N GLU A 205 8.79 3.28 18.53
CA GLU A 205 9.77 2.69 19.44
C GLU A 205 10.84 1.84 18.73
N LEU A 206 10.73 1.64 17.40
CA LEU A 206 11.70 0.93 16.54
C LEU A 206 12.69 1.89 15.88
#